data_AF-A0A1J4K800-F1
#
_entry.id   AF-A0A1J4K800-F1
#
_cell.length_a   1.000
_cell.length_b   1.000
_cell.length_c   1.000
_cell.angle_alpha   90.00
_cell.angle_beta   90.00
_cell.angle_gamma   90.00
#
_symmetry.space_group_name_H-M   'P 1'
#
loop_
_entity.id
_entity.type
_entity.pdbx_description
1 polymer ?
#
loop_
_entity_poly.entity_id
_entity_poly.type
_entity_poly.pdbx_seq_one_letter_code
_entity_poly.pdbx_strand_id
1 'polypeptide(L)'
;MSLKVTKSMNESTMNKEQIRLYAQPLLNKGQKKPYEICDNYYKMLINSNELSDQEEAYIWKLFSHLYDTSYKVPDYYQKKASLNPRIKNVIICFIWLSEIYDFTVPKASKRKNEPFYFLRTNQIDSFLDRIKNENPDEKWKALTFSGAFSQSHFIDWRTTVKTILKNDKINDHEKLYYKILTGDLKTLLSLSENMFDSLWGQLYSLISMAISNEAIDYKLPSKVEPTTNFEKMTFSIIKNVLSNTKNYLLLNDVLPLHIKVHLAATKKGFVPDELLIPYIQLLTKEGLTGLLVFYASLANTHSNSIDILKSTFAALEPSEEFLSVLQQFKFDKVEVVNEIISHLSGATPKNFAEEISFEEFTETKIHCLDWLSLVPEMSNCALENVRKIVKSLVLDDKYDGAKIIFDRYSNMFKNLKERECWKILIYAELAYKQWKASDIVDEEQTCAVKEILKNVIRFPNGWMIDCQGVESDVGKHCIPLIAEHLFDVYMRDHEAEAALGIAPMICDSSNLMMRYFDKNILMKFLMMIKKASIELYRDSQQNV
;
A
#
# COMPACT_ATOMS: atom_id res chain seq x y z
N MET A 1 -2.47 9.15 -11.30
CA MET A 1 -1.16 9.70 -10.90
C MET A 1 -0.36 8.56 -10.29
N SER A 2 0.56 7.96 -11.05
CA SER A 2 1.52 7.01 -10.51
C SER A 2 2.48 7.78 -9.60
N LEU A 3 2.37 7.54 -8.30
CA LEU A 3 3.27 8.07 -7.31
C LEU A 3 4.65 7.44 -7.54
N LYS A 4 5.54 8.18 -8.20
CA LYS A 4 6.99 8.01 -8.03
C LYS A 4 7.31 8.29 -6.56
N VAL A 5 7.16 7.28 -5.70
CA VAL A 5 7.75 7.32 -4.37
C VAL A 5 9.20 6.94 -4.51
N THR A 6 10.01 7.90 -4.10
CA THR A 6 11.44 7.86 -3.91
C THR A 6 11.95 6.51 -3.42
N LYS A 7 12.91 6.00 -4.18
CA LYS A 7 13.85 4.93 -3.87
C LYS A 7 14.61 5.23 -2.56
N SER A 8 14.03 4.87 -1.41
CA SER A 8 14.72 4.52 -0.14
C SER A 8 13.72 4.28 1.00
N MET A 9 12.91 3.23 0.92
CA MET A 9 12.33 2.63 2.12
C MET A 9 12.80 1.18 2.13
N ASN A 10 13.59 0.83 3.15
CA ASN A 10 14.18 -0.49 3.38
C ASN A 10 13.35 -1.61 2.76
N GLU A 11 13.85 -2.20 1.67
CA GLU A 11 13.25 -3.37 1.03
C GLU A 11 13.23 -4.50 2.07
N SER A 12 12.11 -4.67 2.76
CA SER A 12 11.88 -5.86 3.57
C SER A 12 11.67 -7.00 2.57
N THR A 13 12.71 -7.79 2.33
CA THR A 13 12.63 -9.04 1.57
C THR A 13 11.93 -10.09 2.43
N MET A 14 10.67 -9.85 2.79
CA MET A 14 9.85 -10.86 3.44
C MET A 14 9.42 -11.87 2.38
N ASN A 15 9.62 -13.15 2.67
CA ASN A 15 9.09 -14.20 1.81
C ASN A 15 7.59 -14.44 2.09
N LYS A 16 6.93 -15.15 1.16
CA LYS A 16 5.51 -15.55 1.27
C LYS A 16 5.10 -16.13 2.62
N GLU A 17 5.93 -16.99 3.22
CA GLU A 17 5.63 -17.65 4.50
C GLU A 17 5.73 -16.69 5.69
N GLN A 18 6.71 -15.81 5.70
CA GLN A 18 6.81 -14.74 6.69
C GLN A 18 5.60 -13.82 6.63
N ILE A 19 5.19 -13.38 5.44
CA ILE A 19 4.01 -12.51 5.28
C ILE A 19 2.76 -13.18 5.86
N ARG A 20 2.56 -14.47 5.57
CA ARG A 20 1.45 -15.27 6.12
C ARG A 20 1.51 -15.36 7.64
N LEU A 21 2.70 -15.63 8.19
CA LEU A 21 2.93 -15.69 9.63
C LEU A 21 2.55 -14.37 10.31
N TYR A 22 3.04 -13.25 9.78
CA TYR A 22 2.75 -11.91 10.30
C TYR A 22 1.28 -11.51 10.18
N ALA A 23 0.53 -12.01 9.19
CA ALA A 23 -0.90 -11.70 9.07
C ALA A 23 -1.75 -12.37 10.19
N GLN A 24 -1.31 -13.49 10.76
CA GLN A 24 -2.11 -14.31 11.69
C GLN A 24 -2.65 -13.54 12.90
N PRO A 25 -1.86 -12.72 13.63
CA PRO A 25 -2.39 -12.04 14.81
C PRO A 25 -3.46 -10.99 14.47
N LEU A 26 -3.41 -10.39 13.27
CA LEU A 26 -4.42 -9.45 12.80
C LEU A 26 -5.67 -10.13 12.26
N LEU A 27 -5.52 -11.24 11.52
CA LEU A 27 -6.65 -12.04 11.06
C LEU A 27 -7.44 -12.62 12.25
N ASN A 28 -6.72 -13.05 13.29
CA ASN A 28 -7.28 -13.58 14.53
C ASN A 28 -7.52 -12.49 15.59
N LYS A 29 -7.67 -11.22 15.18
CA LYS A 29 -7.86 -10.08 16.08
C LYS A 29 -9.18 -10.17 16.84
N GLY A 30 -10.30 -10.47 16.17
CA GLY A 30 -11.62 -10.50 16.83
C GLY A 30 -11.87 -9.25 17.69
N GLN A 31 -12.24 -9.45 18.97
CA GLN A 31 -12.41 -8.38 19.96
C GLN A 31 -11.14 -8.07 20.79
N LYS A 32 -9.99 -8.62 20.41
CA LYS A 32 -8.74 -8.44 21.15
C LYS A 32 -8.30 -6.98 21.17
N LYS A 33 -7.78 -6.56 22.32
CA LYS A 33 -7.21 -5.22 22.52
C LYS A 33 -5.83 -5.11 21.86
N PRO A 34 -5.35 -3.89 21.56
CA PRO A 34 -4.06 -3.69 20.90
C PRO A 34 -2.87 -4.40 21.59
N TYR A 35 -2.80 -4.39 22.93
CA TYR A 35 -1.72 -5.06 23.65
C TYR A 35 -1.75 -6.59 23.49
N GLU A 36 -2.93 -7.21 23.42
CA GLU A 36 -3.09 -8.65 23.25
C GLU A 36 -2.64 -9.09 21.86
N ILE A 37 -2.83 -8.23 20.86
CA ILE A 37 -2.36 -8.47 19.49
C ILE A 37 -0.82 -8.38 19.47
N CYS A 38 -0.23 -7.36 20.10
CA CYS A 38 1.22 -7.25 20.25
C CYS A 38 1.82 -8.44 21.02
N ASP A 39 1.15 -8.92 22.08
CA ASP A 39 1.57 -10.11 22.83
C ASP A 39 1.50 -11.38 21.97
N ASN A 40 0.52 -11.50 21.08
CA ASN A 40 0.46 -12.61 20.12
C ASN A 40 1.65 -12.59 19.16
N TYR A 41 2.06 -11.41 18.66
CA TYR A 41 3.29 -11.29 17.85
C TYR A 41 4.53 -11.72 18.64
N TYR A 42 4.66 -11.29 19.90
CA TYR A 42 5.77 -11.71 20.75
C TYR A 42 5.82 -13.24 20.91
N LYS A 43 4.71 -13.86 21.30
CA LYS A 43 4.62 -15.32 21.50
C LYS A 43 4.89 -16.11 20.22
N MET A 44 4.48 -15.56 19.08
CA MET A 44 4.70 -16.17 17.77
C MET A 44 6.19 -16.17 17.38
N LEU A 45 6.91 -15.06 17.62
CA LEU A 45 8.27 -14.86 17.14
C LEU A 45 9.36 -15.31 18.13
N ILE A 46 9.10 -15.32 19.44
CA ILE A 46 10.13 -15.58 20.46
C ILE A 46 10.75 -16.98 20.38
N ASN A 47 10.01 -17.95 19.85
CA ASN A 47 10.47 -19.33 19.69
C ASN A 47 11.13 -19.58 18.32
N SER A 48 11.32 -18.55 17.49
CA SER A 48 12.03 -18.68 16.22
C SER A 48 13.50 -19.03 16.45
N ASN A 49 14.09 -19.77 15.50
CA ASN A 49 15.52 -20.06 15.49
C ASN A 49 16.35 -18.87 14.97
N GLU A 50 15.71 -17.89 14.33
CA GLU A 50 16.39 -16.70 13.81
C GLU A 50 16.51 -15.62 14.88
N LEU A 51 17.73 -15.11 15.09
CA LEU A 51 18.00 -14.05 16.06
C LEU A 51 17.19 -12.78 15.76
N SER A 52 17.03 -12.43 14.47
CA SER A 52 16.24 -11.27 14.02
C SER A 52 14.77 -11.35 14.44
N ASP A 53 14.17 -12.54 14.38
CA ASP A 53 12.79 -12.75 14.82
C ASP A 53 12.68 -12.63 16.35
N GLN A 54 13.65 -13.16 17.09
CA GLN A 54 13.68 -13.02 18.56
C GLN A 54 13.85 -11.55 18.98
N GLU A 55 14.74 -10.81 18.31
CA GLU A 55 14.92 -9.37 18.50
C GLU A 55 13.59 -8.62 18.24
N GLU A 56 12.92 -8.92 17.14
CA GLU A 56 11.61 -8.35 16.81
C GLU A 56 10.53 -8.75 17.82
N ALA A 57 10.54 -9.99 18.33
CA ALA A 57 9.63 -10.45 19.36
C ALA A 57 9.71 -9.53 20.60
N TYR A 58 10.91 -9.18 21.04
CA TYR A 58 11.09 -8.27 22.17
C TYR A 58 10.58 -6.85 21.89
N ILE A 59 10.66 -6.38 20.64
CA ILE A 59 10.03 -5.11 20.22
C ILE A 59 8.49 -5.21 20.36
N TRP A 60 7.89 -6.31 19.92
CA TRP A 60 6.45 -6.54 20.09
C TRP A 60 6.03 -6.64 21.56
N LYS A 61 6.87 -7.25 22.40
CA LYS A 61 6.67 -7.27 23.86
C LYS A 61 6.64 -5.85 24.46
N LEU A 62 7.56 -4.98 24.03
CA LEU A 62 7.55 -3.58 24.45
C LEU A 62 6.25 -2.87 24.03
N PHE A 63 5.79 -3.06 22.79
CA PHE A 63 4.52 -2.48 22.34
C PHE A 63 3.32 -3.02 23.13
N SER A 64 3.32 -4.31 23.48
CA SER A 64 2.30 -4.90 24.35
C SER A 64 2.22 -4.15 25.68
N HIS A 65 3.36 -3.95 26.37
CA HIS A 65 3.38 -3.23 27.63
C HIS A 65 2.94 -1.76 27.48
N LEU A 66 3.38 -1.08 26.42
CA LEU A 66 3.03 0.32 26.17
C LEU A 66 1.56 0.53 25.81
N TYR A 67 0.89 -0.47 25.21
CA TYR A 67 -0.51 -0.39 24.81
C TYR A 67 -1.48 -0.96 25.86
N ASP A 68 -0.96 -1.62 26.89
CA ASP A 68 -1.76 -2.08 28.01
C ASP A 68 -2.05 -0.92 28.98
N THR A 69 -3.25 -0.35 28.89
CA THR A 69 -3.71 0.70 29.81
C THR A 69 -3.76 0.23 31.27
N SER A 70 -3.97 -1.08 31.48
CA SER A 70 -4.01 -1.75 32.79
C SER A 70 -2.66 -2.28 33.27
N TYR A 71 -1.57 -2.01 32.56
CA TYR A 71 -0.24 -2.52 32.92
C TYR A 71 0.10 -2.17 34.37
N LYS A 72 0.32 -3.21 35.18
CA LYS A 72 0.63 -3.09 36.61
C LYS A 72 2.11 -2.77 36.78
N VAL A 73 2.38 -1.51 37.04
CA VAL A 73 3.71 -1.04 37.42
C VAL A 73 4.00 -1.49 38.87
N PRO A 74 5.22 -1.93 39.22
CA PRO A 74 5.59 -2.27 40.60
C PRO A 74 5.21 -1.18 41.60
N ASP A 75 4.79 -1.60 42.79
CA ASP A 75 4.25 -0.72 43.86
C ASP A 75 5.18 0.47 44.13
N TYR A 76 6.49 0.23 44.14
CA TYR A 76 7.51 1.26 44.30
C TYR A 76 7.31 2.49 43.39
N TYR A 77 6.95 2.27 42.12
CA TYR A 77 6.76 3.35 41.15
C TYR A 77 5.31 3.82 41.02
N GLN A 78 4.35 3.09 41.59
CA GLN A 78 2.91 3.23 41.30
C GLN A 78 2.39 4.65 41.56
N LYS A 79 2.74 5.25 42.70
CA LYS A 79 2.35 6.64 43.07
C LYS A 79 2.79 7.67 42.02
N LYS A 80 3.94 7.47 41.38
CA LYS A 80 4.47 8.40 40.37
C LYS A 80 3.90 8.11 38.99
N ALA A 81 3.76 6.85 38.64
CA ALA A 81 3.12 6.42 37.41
C ALA A 81 1.66 6.90 37.31
N SER A 82 0.92 6.94 38.42
CA SER A 82 -0.47 7.42 38.45
C SER A 82 -0.60 8.93 38.25
N LEU A 83 0.40 9.71 38.68
CA LEU A 83 0.38 11.17 38.59
C LEU A 83 0.84 11.70 37.22
N ASN A 84 1.69 10.95 36.50
CA ASN A 84 2.25 11.38 35.23
C ASN A 84 2.30 10.23 34.21
N PRO A 85 1.39 10.22 33.21
CA PRO A 85 1.35 9.18 32.17
C PRO A 85 2.65 9.04 31.36
N ARG A 86 3.41 10.14 31.17
CA ARG A 86 4.70 10.10 30.47
C ARG A 86 5.72 9.31 31.29
N ILE A 87 5.76 9.53 32.60
CA ILE A 87 6.64 8.78 33.51
C ILE A 87 6.21 7.32 33.60
N LYS A 88 4.90 7.02 33.58
CA LYS A 88 4.43 5.63 33.46
C LYS A 88 5.06 4.92 32.26
N ASN A 89 5.05 5.54 31.08
CA ASN A 89 5.64 4.92 29.87
C ASN A 89 7.16 4.78 29.97
N VAL A 90 7.85 5.74 30.60
CA VAL A 90 9.29 5.64 30.88
C VAL A 90 9.60 4.45 31.80
N ILE A 91 8.79 4.26 32.85
CA ILE A 91 8.93 3.13 33.78
C ILE A 91 8.65 1.82 33.05
N ILE A 92 7.66 1.77 32.14
CA ILE A 92 7.39 0.59 31.32
C ILE A 92 8.61 0.22 30.46
N CYS A 93 9.22 1.20 29.78
CA CYS A 93 10.45 0.97 29.02
C CYS A 93 11.60 0.48 29.92
N PHE A 94 11.73 1.03 31.12
CA PHE A 94 12.73 0.61 32.10
C PHE A 94 12.53 -0.86 32.54
N ILE A 95 11.29 -1.24 32.89
CA ILE A 95 10.97 -2.62 33.28
C ILE A 95 11.24 -3.58 32.12
N TRP A 96 10.83 -3.21 30.90
CA TRP A 96 11.12 -4.01 29.72
C TRP A 96 12.63 -4.19 29.49
N LEU A 97 13.45 -3.13 29.65
CA LEU A 97 14.91 -3.25 29.56
C LEU A 97 15.47 -4.25 30.58
N SER A 98 14.90 -4.28 31.79
CA SER A 98 15.27 -5.25 32.82
C SER A 98 14.90 -6.68 32.45
N GLU A 99 13.75 -6.88 31.83
CA GLU A 99 13.30 -8.21 31.39
C GLU A 99 14.14 -8.78 30.24
N ILE A 100 14.59 -7.93 29.31
CA ILE A 100 15.39 -8.37 28.16
C ILE A 100 16.90 -8.40 28.44
N TYR A 101 17.32 -8.07 29.65
CA TYR A 101 18.74 -7.91 29.98
C TYR A 101 19.55 -9.18 29.72
N ASP A 102 18.97 -10.34 30.03
CA ASP A 102 19.61 -11.63 29.78
C ASP A 102 19.81 -11.97 28.31
N PHE A 103 19.00 -11.37 27.44
CA PHE A 103 19.10 -11.52 26.00
C PHE A 103 20.16 -10.59 25.40
N THR A 104 20.32 -9.38 25.96
CA THR A 104 21.21 -8.34 25.40
C THR A 104 22.65 -8.39 25.93
N VAL A 105 22.90 -9.15 27.00
CA VAL A 105 24.22 -9.20 27.66
C VAL A 105 24.87 -10.59 27.56
N PRO A 106 26.13 -10.68 27.09
CA PRO A 106 26.87 -11.95 27.02
C PRO A 106 26.98 -12.64 28.39
N LYS A 107 26.90 -13.98 28.40
CA LYS A 107 27.03 -14.79 29.63
C LYS A 107 28.33 -14.54 30.42
N ALA A 108 29.40 -14.11 29.76
CA ALA A 108 30.68 -13.80 30.40
C ALA A 108 30.64 -12.51 31.25
N SER A 109 29.85 -11.51 30.85
CA SER A 109 29.66 -10.25 31.57
C SER A 109 28.91 -10.43 32.91
N LYS A 110 28.05 -11.45 32.99
CA LYS A 110 27.25 -11.75 34.20
C LYS A 110 28.08 -11.96 35.46
N ARG A 111 29.32 -12.44 35.32
CA ARG A 111 30.20 -12.77 36.46
C ARG A 111 31.07 -11.61 36.96
N LYS A 112 31.31 -10.57 36.14
CA LYS A 112 32.22 -9.48 36.52
C LYS A 112 31.57 -8.46 37.46
N ASN A 113 30.26 -8.25 37.33
CA ASN A 113 29.50 -7.20 38.01
C ASN A 113 28.17 -7.77 38.56
N GLU A 114 28.24 -8.91 39.25
CA GLU A 114 27.08 -9.69 39.72
C GLU A 114 26.05 -8.86 40.53
N PRO A 115 26.44 -7.98 41.47
CA PRO A 115 25.47 -7.09 42.15
C PRO A 115 24.72 -6.16 41.19
N PHE A 116 25.40 -5.61 40.18
CA PHE A 116 24.78 -4.72 39.20
C PHE A 116 23.91 -5.49 38.20
N TYR A 117 24.25 -6.74 37.91
CA TYR A 117 23.40 -7.65 37.15
C TYR A 117 22.04 -7.83 37.86
N PHE A 118 22.03 -8.06 39.18
CA PHE A 118 20.78 -8.18 39.94
C PHE A 118 19.95 -6.90 39.92
N LEU A 119 20.57 -5.73 40.04
CA LEU A 119 19.85 -4.45 39.89
C LEU A 119 19.25 -4.28 38.49
N ARG A 120 20.02 -4.58 37.44
CA ARG A 120 19.58 -4.40 36.05
C ARG A 120 18.49 -5.39 35.64
N THR A 121 18.48 -6.59 36.22
CA THR A 121 17.42 -7.59 36.04
C THR A 121 16.23 -7.41 37.00
N ASN A 122 16.23 -6.34 37.80
CA ASN A 122 15.20 -6.06 38.81
C ASN A 122 15.07 -7.17 39.89
N GLN A 123 16.14 -7.91 40.16
CA GLN A 123 16.24 -8.92 41.22
C GLN A 123 16.75 -8.28 42.52
N ILE A 124 15.93 -7.41 43.12
CA ILE A 124 16.33 -6.59 44.29
C ILE A 124 16.72 -7.47 45.48
N ASP A 125 15.99 -8.56 45.74
CA ASP A 125 16.28 -9.45 46.88
C ASP A 125 17.64 -10.13 46.71
N SER A 126 17.94 -10.66 45.52
CA SER A 126 19.24 -11.24 45.18
C SER A 126 20.39 -10.23 45.35
N PHE A 127 20.16 -8.96 45.00
CA PHE A 127 21.12 -7.88 45.22
C PHE A 127 21.39 -7.65 46.71
N LEU A 128 20.33 -7.54 47.53
CA LEU A 128 20.46 -7.29 48.97
C LEU A 128 21.12 -8.48 49.68
N ASP A 129 20.76 -9.70 49.31
CA ASP A 129 21.37 -10.92 49.83
C ASP A 129 22.86 -11.02 49.46
N ARG A 130 23.21 -10.65 48.22
CA ARG A 130 24.60 -10.61 47.79
C ARG A 130 25.41 -9.63 48.64
N ILE A 131 24.92 -8.42 48.86
CA ILE A 131 25.62 -7.42 49.69
C ILE A 131 25.76 -7.89 51.14
N LYS A 132 24.72 -8.52 51.68
CA LYS A 132 24.74 -9.10 53.03
C LYS A 132 25.79 -10.21 53.17
N ASN A 133 26.01 -10.99 52.11
CA ASN A 133 26.98 -12.09 52.08
C ASN A 133 28.40 -11.62 51.77
N GLU A 134 28.59 -10.47 51.10
CA GLU A 134 29.92 -9.89 50.84
C GLU A 134 30.64 -9.50 52.13
N ASN A 135 29.93 -8.99 53.14
CA ASN A 135 30.47 -8.69 54.47
C ASN A 135 29.47 -9.08 55.57
N PRO A 136 29.54 -10.32 56.10
CA PRO A 136 28.59 -10.86 57.07
C PRO A 136 28.49 -10.05 58.37
N ASP A 137 29.54 -9.31 58.74
CA ASP A 137 29.61 -8.48 59.94
C ASP A 137 28.91 -7.12 59.76
N GLU A 138 28.59 -6.73 58.51
CA GLU A 138 28.03 -5.44 58.16
C GLU A 138 26.61 -5.56 57.58
N LYS A 139 25.78 -6.42 58.17
CA LYS A 139 24.38 -6.65 57.74
C LYS A 139 23.55 -5.36 57.66
N TRP A 140 23.94 -4.32 58.41
CA TRP A 140 23.33 -2.99 58.35
C TRP A 140 23.43 -2.36 56.96
N LYS A 141 24.43 -2.70 56.12
CA LYS A 141 24.58 -2.17 54.76
C LYS A 141 23.42 -2.56 53.86
N ALA A 142 23.04 -3.83 53.87
CA ALA A 142 21.89 -4.32 53.12
C ALA A 142 20.59 -3.63 53.58
N LEU A 143 20.42 -3.42 54.90
CA LEU A 143 19.30 -2.66 55.43
C LEU A 143 19.31 -1.20 54.95
N THR A 144 20.45 -0.53 54.96
CA THR A 144 20.59 0.82 54.42
C THR A 144 20.25 0.88 52.94
N PHE A 145 20.76 -0.05 52.12
CA PHE A 145 20.47 -0.07 50.69
C PHE A 145 19.03 -0.44 50.36
N SER A 146 18.35 -1.21 51.22
CA SER A 146 16.91 -1.50 51.03
C SER A 146 16.06 -0.22 51.00
N GLY A 147 16.52 0.87 51.66
CA GLY A 147 15.88 2.18 51.61
C GLY A 147 15.81 2.78 50.20
N ALA A 148 16.69 2.38 49.28
CA ALA A 148 16.68 2.80 47.87
C ALA A 148 15.45 2.28 47.09
N PHE A 149 14.76 1.27 47.63
CA PHE A 149 13.59 0.64 46.99
C PHE A 149 12.30 0.88 47.79
N SER A 150 12.36 1.75 48.80
CA SER A 150 11.21 2.10 49.62
C SER A 150 10.41 3.25 49.01
N GLN A 151 9.14 3.01 48.71
CA GLN A 151 8.26 4.04 48.13
C GLN A 151 8.10 5.25 49.06
N SER A 152 8.05 5.03 50.38
CA SER A 152 7.84 6.07 51.39
C SER A 152 9.13 6.81 51.76
N HIS A 153 10.26 6.12 51.75
CA HIS A 153 11.51 6.65 52.33
C HIS A 153 12.58 7.01 51.30
N PHE A 154 12.39 6.73 50.01
CA PHE A 154 13.42 6.98 48.98
C PHE A 154 13.92 8.42 48.95
N ILE A 155 13.03 9.41 49.14
CA ILE A 155 13.40 10.83 49.08
C ILE A 155 14.37 11.20 50.22
N ASP A 156 14.01 10.82 51.44
CA ASP A 156 14.83 11.06 52.63
C ASP A 156 16.15 10.29 52.52
N TRP A 157 16.06 9.01 52.16
CA TRP A 157 17.20 8.13 51.93
C TRP A 157 18.18 8.74 50.92
N ARG A 158 17.70 9.18 49.76
CA ARG A 158 18.53 9.76 48.70
C ARG A 158 19.21 11.05 49.16
N THR A 159 18.51 11.87 49.95
CA THR A 159 19.06 13.11 50.52
C THR A 159 20.16 12.82 51.55
N THR A 160 19.94 11.83 52.41
CA THR A 160 20.96 11.35 53.36
C THR A 160 22.17 10.80 52.63
N VAL A 161 21.98 9.97 51.61
CA VAL A 161 23.08 9.40 50.81
C VAL A 161 23.89 10.49 50.10
N LYS A 162 23.25 11.54 49.56
CA LYS A 162 23.98 12.69 48.98
C LYS A 162 24.89 13.39 50.00
N THR A 163 24.51 13.41 51.27
CA THR A 163 25.36 13.94 52.36
C THR A 163 26.49 12.97 52.69
N ILE A 164 26.19 11.68 52.78
CA ILE A 164 27.15 10.59 53.01
C ILE A 164 28.24 10.57 51.93
N LEU A 165 27.88 10.74 50.65
CA LEU A 165 28.81 10.76 49.52
C LEU A 165 29.83 11.91 49.56
N LYS A 166 29.61 12.95 50.38
CA LYS A 166 30.59 14.04 50.61
C LYS A 166 31.65 13.67 51.64
N ASN A 167 31.49 12.54 52.34
CA ASN A 167 32.44 12.09 53.35
C ASN A 167 33.57 11.28 52.72
N ASP A 168 34.80 11.73 52.92
CA ASP A 168 35.98 11.07 52.36
C ASP A 168 36.30 9.72 53.01
N LYS A 169 35.74 9.43 54.20
CA LYS A 169 36.00 8.20 54.96
C LYS A 169 35.35 6.94 54.40
N ILE A 170 34.46 7.07 53.42
CA ILE A 170 33.74 5.93 52.81
C ILE A 170 34.58 5.39 51.66
N ASN A 171 34.75 4.06 51.61
CA ASN A 171 35.53 3.43 50.55
C ASN A 171 34.86 3.63 49.17
N ASP A 172 35.67 3.58 48.11
CA ASP A 172 35.19 3.89 46.76
C ASP A 172 34.18 2.87 46.23
N HIS A 173 34.26 1.62 46.69
CA HIS A 173 33.32 0.56 46.32
C HIS A 173 31.92 0.79 46.90
N GLU A 174 31.81 1.24 48.15
CA GLU A 174 30.54 1.63 48.76
C GLU A 174 29.99 2.92 48.15
N LYS A 175 30.86 3.90 47.89
CA LYS A 175 30.49 5.11 47.16
C LYS A 175 29.88 4.76 45.80
N LEU A 176 30.39 3.72 45.13
CA LEU A 176 29.85 3.23 43.86
C LEU A 176 28.39 2.75 44.02
N TYR A 177 28.11 1.87 45.00
CA TYR A 177 26.74 1.42 45.27
C TYR A 177 25.79 2.57 45.58
N TYR A 178 26.19 3.49 46.46
CA TYR A 178 25.38 4.66 46.80
C TYR A 178 25.09 5.55 45.58
N LYS A 179 26.09 5.83 44.73
CA LYS A 179 25.91 6.63 43.51
C LYS A 179 24.93 5.96 42.55
N ILE A 180 25.01 4.65 42.38
CA ILE A 180 24.15 3.89 41.47
C ILE A 180 22.72 3.88 41.98
N LEU A 181 22.51 3.52 43.24
CA LEU A 181 21.18 3.45 43.85
C LEU A 181 20.48 4.81 43.89
N THR A 182 21.23 5.91 44.04
CA THR A 182 20.69 7.28 43.96
C THR A 182 20.41 7.78 42.55
N GLY A 183 20.76 7.00 41.52
CA GLY A 183 20.52 7.35 40.13
C GLY A 183 21.55 8.33 39.55
N ASP A 184 22.79 8.37 40.04
CA ASP A 184 23.85 9.21 39.49
C ASP A 184 24.20 8.79 38.06
N LEU A 185 23.81 9.63 37.08
CA LEU A 185 23.92 9.31 35.66
C LEU A 185 25.37 9.08 35.23
N LYS A 186 26.33 9.87 35.73
CA LYS A 186 27.74 9.75 35.35
C LYS A 186 28.30 8.39 35.74
N THR A 187 27.97 7.93 36.94
CA THR A 187 28.39 6.62 37.45
C THR A 187 27.71 5.49 36.69
N LEU A 188 26.40 5.59 36.45
CA LEU A 188 25.64 4.59 35.69
C LEU A 188 26.20 4.39 34.27
N LEU A 189 26.51 5.48 33.58
CA LEU A 189 27.11 5.45 32.24
C LEU A 189 28.58 5.01 32.25
N SER A 190 29.30 5.11 33.37
CA SER A 190 30.66 4.58 33.46
C SER A 190 30.71 3.06 33.56
N LEU A 191 29.58 2.43 33.93
CA LEU A 191 29.43 0.99 34.09
C LEU A 191 28.66 0.33 32.94
N SER A 192 28.29 1.09 31.90
CA SER A 192 27.59 0.54 30.75
C SER A 192 28.56 -0.18 29.81
N GLU A 193 28.30 -1.44 29.53
CA GLU A 193 29.07 -2.24 28.58
C GLU A 193 28.48 -2.17 27.16
N ASN A 194 27.17 -1.92 27.06
CA ASN A 194 26.46 -1.83 25.77
C ASN A 194 25.41 -0.70 25.74
N MET A 195 24.71 -0.59 24.61
CA MET A 195 23.65 0.40 24.42
C MET A 195 22.50 0.22 25.42
N PHE A 196 22.11 -1.01 25.71
CA PHE A 196 21.00 -1.31 26.62
C PHE A 196 21.31 -0.93 28.07
N ASP A 197 22.54 -1.15 28.55
CA ASP A 197 23.01 -0.64 29.84
C ASP A 197 22.94 0.88 29.91
N SER A 198 23.37 1.55 28.82
CA SER A 198 23.36 3.00 28.73
C SER A 198 21.92 3.55 28.79
N LEU A 199 20.99 2.92 28.07
CA LEU A 199 19.57 3.27 28.14
C LEU A 199 18.98 2.97 29.51
N TRP A 200 19.28 1.81 30.10
CA TRP A 200 18.82 1.44 31.42
C TRP A 200 19.26 2.47 32.46
N GLY A 201 20.53 2.86 32.46
CA GLY A 201 21.08 3.87 33.37
C GLY A 201 20.43 5.24 33.20
N GLN A 202 20.15 5.64 31.95
CA GLN A 202 19.45 6.90 31.66
C GLN A 202 18.01 6.88 32.19
N LEU A 203 17.25 5.84 31.87
CA LEU A 203 15.87 5.73 32.35
C LEU A 203 15.82 5.60 33.89
N TYR A 204 16.73 4.83 34.50
CA TYR A 204 16.82 4.71 35.96
C TYR A 204 17.12 6.05 36.64
N SER A 205 18.05 6.84 36.09
CA SER A 205 18.36 8.18 36.58
C SER A 205 17.14 9.11 36.47
N LEU A 206 16.46 9.10 35.31
CA LEU A 206 15.23 9.86 35.09
C LEU A 206 14.13 9.50 36.08
N ILE A 207 13.91 8.21 36.31
CA ILE A 207 12.93 7.70 37.26
C ILE A 207 13.32 8.12 38.69
N SER A 208 14.59 7.99 39.07
CA SER A 208 15.08 8.39 40.39
C SER A 208 14.86 9.88 40.67
N MET A 209 15.12 10.74 39.68
CA MET A 209 14.81 12.17 39.74
C MET A 209 13.30 12.42 39.87
N ALA A 210 12.49 11.70 39.09
CA ALA A 210 11.02 11.82 39.11
C ALA A 210 10.41 11.44 40.46
N ILE A 211 10.89 10.36 41.07
CA ILE A 211 10.46 9.91 42.41
C ILE A 211 10.80 10.98 43.44
N SER A 212 11.97 11.61 43.30
CA SER A 212 12.49 12.63 44.22
C SER A 212 11.91 14.04 44.00
N ASN A 213 10.94 14.21 43.10
CA ASN A 213 10.39 15.53 42.71
C ASN A 213 11.43 16.50 42.13
N GLU A 214 12.55 16.00 41.60
CA GLU A 214 13.53 16.84 40.91
C GLU A 214 13.06 17.13 39.47
N ALA A 215 13.56 18.22 38.89
CA ALA A 215 13.26 18.58 37.51
C ALA A 215 13.81 17.51 36.54
N ILE A 216 13.00 17.11 35.56
CA ILE A 216 13.30 16.01 34.64
C ILE A 216 13.54 16.58 33.25
N ASP A 217 14.73 16.33 32.69
CA ASP A 217 14.99 16.51 31.27
C ASP A 217 14.78 15.19 30.53
N TYR A 218 13.73 15.11 29.72
CA TYR A 218 13.37 13.89 28.98
C TYR A 218 14.22 13.67 27.71
N LYS A 219 15.45 14.21 27.66
CA LYS A 219 16.36 14.03 26.53
C LYS A 219 17.32 12.86 26.80
N LEU A 220 17.52 12.03 25.78
CA LEU A 220 18.60 11.04 25.77
C LEU A 220 19.93 11.77 25.47
N PRO A 221 20.96 11.68 26.32
CA PRO A 221 22.29 12.21 26.01
C PRO A 221 22.95 11.54 24.80
N SER A 222 23.81 12.28 24.11
CA SER A 222 24.39 11.99 22.78
C SER A 222 25.29 10.75 22.69
N LYS A 223 25.59 10.06 23.80
CA LYS A 223 26.58 8.97 23.85
C LYS A 223 26.03 7.59 23.45
N VAL A 224 24.75 7.49 23.11
CA VAL A 224 24.13 6.22 22.72
C VAL A 224 24.16 6.10 21.21
N GLU A 225 25.15 5.38 20.69
CA GLU A 225 25.23 5.06 19.26
C GLU A 225 24.75 3.62 19.02
N PRO A 226 23.54 3.43 18.47
CA PRO A 226 23.02 2.09 18.20
C PRO A 226 23.75 1.48 17.00
N THR A 227 24.27 0.27 17.18
CA THR A 227 25.07 -0.47 16.20
C THR A 227 24.23 -1.47 15.41
N THR A 228 23.36 -2.23 16.10
CA THR A 228 22.51 -3.26 15.47
C THR A 228 21.14 -2.72 15.07
N ASN A 229 20.40 -3.45 14.23
CA ASN A 229 19.02 -3.06 13.89
C ASN A 229 18.11 -3.08 15.12
N PHE A 230 18.24 -4.08 15.99
CA PHE A 230 17.50 -4.14 17.25
C PHE A 230 17.79 -2.95 18.17
N GLU A 231 19.06 -2.56 18.28
CA GLU A 231 19.48 -1.37 19.02
C GLU A 231 18.84 -0.10 18.44
N LYS A 232 18.89 0.08 17.11
CA LYS A 232 18.29 1.24 16.42
C LYS A 232 16.79 1.31 16.63
N MET A 233 16.08 0.19 16.48
CA MET A 233 14.64 0.10 16.71
C MET A 233 14.28 0.45 18.17
N THR A 234 14.97 -0.16 19.12
CA THR A 234 14.78 0.09 20.55
C THR A 234 15.00 1.55 20.91
N PHE A 235 16.13 2.13 20.46
CA PHE A 235 16.47 3.52 20.70
C PHE A 235 15.41 4.47 20.12
N SER A 236 14.94 4.20 18.90
CA SER A 236 13.88 4.96 18.24
C SER A 236 12.57 4.94 19.04
N ILE A 237 12.14 3.77 19.52
CA ILE A 237 10.92 3.61 20.33
C ILE A 237 11.04 4.37 21.65
N ILE A 238 12.13 4.20 22.38
CA ILE A 238 12.34 4.88 23.67
C ILE A 238 12.44 6.40 23.47
N LYS A 239 13.12 6.88 22.43
CA LYS A 239 13.18 8.30 22.08
C LYS A 239 11.78 8.85 21.76
N ASN A 240 10.94 8.09 21.07
CA ASN A 240 9.55 8.48 20.82
C ASN A 240 8.75 8.59 22.13
N VAL A 241 8.84 7.59 23.01
CA VAL A 241 8.19 7.59 24.32
C VAL A 241 8.62 8.80 25.14
N LEU A 242 9.92 9.09 25.17
CA LEU A 242 10.47 10.23 25.87
C LEU A 242 10.01 11.55 25.27
N SER A 243 9.96 11.71 23.95
CA SER A 243 9.50 12.95 23.29
C SER A 243 7.98 13.15 23.31
N ASN A 244 7.20 12.11 23.67
CA ASN A 244 5.72 12.12 23.66
C ASN A 244 5.12 12.47 22.28
N THR A 245 5.79 12.10 21.19
CA THR A 245 5.37 12.39 19.82
C THR A 245 4.53 11.24 19.25
N LYS A 246 3.20 11.37 19.27
CA LYS A 246 2.27 10.27 18.93
C LYS A 246 2.44 9.66 17.52
N ASN A 247 3.04 10.38 16.56
CA ASN A 247 3.13 9.95 15.15
C ASN A 247 4.54 9.61 14.65
N TYR A 248 5.60 9.95 15.41
CA TYR A 248 6.97 9.83 14.88
C TYR A 248 7.40 8.37 14.66
N LEU A 249 6.81 7.39 15.36
CA LEU A 249 7.13 5.97 15.15
C LEU A 249 6.71 5.45 13.78
N LEU A 250 5.55 5.86 13.26
CA LEU A 250 5.05 5.40 11.97
C LEU A 250 5.79 6.04 10.79
N LEU A 251 6.38 7.21 11.02
CA LEU A 251 7.16 7.96 10.02
C LEU A 251 8.66 7.65 10.12
N ASN A 252 9.07 6.71 10.98
CA ASN A 252 10.47 6.41 11.19
C ASN A 252 10.98 5.38 10.18
N ASP A 253 12.08 5.69 9.50
CA ASP A 253 12.73 4.80 8.54
C ASP A 253 13.46 3.62 9.19
N VAL A 254 13.74 3.71 10.49
CA VAL A 254 14.41 2.65 11.26
C VAL A 254 13.53 1.42 11.47
N LEU A 255 12.21 1.60 11.60
CA LEU A 255 11.30 0.47 11.76
C LEU A 255 11.02 -0.16 10.38
N PRO A 256 11.10 -1.50 10.25
CA PRO A 256 10.68 -2.21 9.05
C PRO A 256 9.24 -1.90 8.65
N LEU A 257 8.95 -1.99 7.33
CA LEU A 257 7.64 -1.67 6.78
C LEU A 257 6.53 -2.54 7.39
N HIS A 258 6.76 -3.85 7.55
CA HIS A 258 5.78 -4.77 8.12
C HIS A 258 5.44 -4.41 9.57
N ILE A 259 6.43 -4.09 10.41
CA ILE A 259 6.15 -3.62 11.78
C ILE A 259 5.28 -2.36 11.75
N LYS A 260 5.59 -1.39 10.87
CA LYS A 260 4.81 -0.14 10.77
C LYS A 260 3.37 -0.37 10.35
N VAL A 261 3.14 -1.20 9.32
CA VAL A 261 1.80 -1.57 8.84
C VAL A 261 1.00 -2.26 9.93
N HIS A 262 1.59 -3.28 10.57
CA HIS A 262 0.91 -4.09 11.57
C HIS A 262 0.64 -3.30 12.86
N LEU A 263 1.56 -2.41 13.25
CA LEU A 263 1.37 -1.50 14.38
C LEU A 263 0.25 -0.48 14.11
N ALA A 264 0.18 0.08 12.90
CA ALA A 264 -0.90 0.98 12.50
C ALA A 264 -2.27 0.28 12.56
N ALA A 265 -2.38 -0.91 11.95
CA ALA A 265 -3.59 -1.74 11.98
C ALA A 265 -4.01 -2.13 13.41
N THR A 266 -3.02 -2.42 14.27
CA THR A 266 -3.25 -2.80 15.67
C THR A 266 -3.76 -1.63 16.51
N LYS A 267 -3.10 -0.47 16.43
CA LYS A 267 -3.37 0.68 17.30
C LYS A 267 -4.51 1.57 16.79
N LYS A 268 -4.52 1.89 15.50
CA LYS A 268 -5.49 2.82 14.90
C LYS A 268 -6.70 2.11 14.31
N GLY A 269 -6.56 0.82 13.98
CA GLY A 269 -7.58 0.06 13.25
C GLY A 269 -7.53 0.23 11.74
N PHE A 270 -6.70 1.16 11.24
CA PHE A 270 -6.45 1.39 9.82
C PHE A 270 -4.96 1.67 9.55
N VAL A 271 -4.54 1.51 8.30
CA VAL A 271 -3.18 1.71 7.80
C VAL A 271 -3.17 2.92 6.86
N PRO A 272 -2.30 3.93 7.08
CA PRO A 272 -2.11 5.03 6.15
C PRO A 272 -1.64 4.58 4.77
N ASP A 273 -2.09 5.25 3.70
CA ASP A 273 -1.77 4.89 2.31
C ASP A 273 -0.26 4.86 2.03
N GLU A 274 0.50 5.76 2.67
CA GLU A 274 1.97 5.84 2.59
C GLU A 274 2.67 4.52 2.99
N LEU A 275 2.07 3.75 3.91
CA LEU A 275 2.57 2.46 4.35
C LEU A 275 1.87 1.30 3.63
N LEU A 276 0.60 1.48 3.29
CA LEU A 276 -0.23 0.43 2.70
C LEU A 276 0.14 0.16 1.24
N ILE A 277 0.39 1.19 0.43
CA ILE A 277 0.72 1.02 -1.00
C ILE A 277 2.01 0.21 -1.19
N PRO A 278 3.15 0.54 -0.55
CA PRO A 278 4.37 -0.25 -0.69
C PRO A 278 4.21 -1.69 -0.18
N TYR A 279 3.41 -1.88 0.87
CA TYR A 279 3.15 -3.22 1.41
C TYR A 279 2.28 -4.06 0.47
N ILE A 280 1.30 -3.45 -0.20
CA ILE A 280 0.48 -4.13 -1.20
C ILE A 280 1.31 -4.53 -2.43
N GLN A 281 2.24 -3.68 -2.87
CA GLN A 281 3.18 -4.05 -3.94
C GLN A 281 3.99 -5.31 -3.59
N LEU A 282 4.42 -5.44 -2.32
CA LEU A 282 5.07 -6.65 -1.83
C LEU A 282 4.13 -7.86 -1.88
N LEU A 283 2.86 -7.71 -1.47
CA LEU A 283 1.87 -8.80 -1.53
C LEU A 283 1.56 -9.24 -2.96
N THR A 284 1.50 -8.30 -3.90
CA THR A 284 1.28 -8.57 -5.34
C THR A 284 2.46 -9.36 -5.91
N LYS A 285 3.70 -8.97 -5.60
CA LYS A 285 4.91 -9.67 -6.03
C LYS A 285 4.94 -11.14 -5.56
N GLU A 286 4.45 -11.41 -4.35
CA GLU A 286 4.42 -12.76 -3.76
C GLU A 286 3.14 -13.56 -4.14
N GLY A 287 2.24 -12.97 -4.93
CA GLY A 287 0.99 -13.61 -5.39
C GLY A 287 0.00 -13.92 -4.26
N LEU A 288 -0.07 -13.09 -3.22
CA LEU A 288 -0.91 -13.30 -2.04
C LEU A 288 -2.23 -12.51 -2.14
N THR A 289 -3.06 -12.84 -3.12
CA THR A 289 -4.33 -12.15 -3.43
C THR A 289 -5.31 -12.06 -2.24
N GLY A 290 -5.47 -13.15 -1.48
CA GLY A 290 -6.37 -13.16 -0.32
C GLY A 290 -5.96 -12.21 0.81
N LEU A 291 -4.65 -12.13 1.07
CA LEU A 291 -4.11 -11.19 2.06
C LEU A 291 -4.17 -9.75 1.55
N LEU A 292 -4.02 -9.54 0.25
CA LEU A 292 -4.12 -8.22 -0.36
C LEU A 292 -5.50 -7.60 -0.10
N VAL A 293 -6.57 -8.36 -0.30
CA VAL A 293 -7.94 -7.91 0.01
C VAL A 293 -8.08 -7.58 1.49
N PHE A 294 -7.53 -8.43 2.37
CA PHE A 294 -7.51 -8.17 3.80
C PHE A 294 -6.83 -6.83 4.13
N TYR A 295 -5.62 -6.58 3.64
CA TYR A 295 -4.90 -5.33 3.93
C TYR A 295 -5.56 -4.12 3.26
N ALA A 296 -6.15 -4.26 2.08
CA ALA A 296 -6.95 -3.19 1.45
C ALA A 296 -8.15 -2.81 2.32
N SER A 297 -8.79 -3.78 3.01
CA SER A 297 -9.87 -3.50 3.98
C SER A 297 -9.44 -2.67 5.19
N LEU A 298 -8.13 -2.58 5.44
CA LEU A 298 -7.55 -1.78 6.52
C LEU A 298 -7.20 -0.35 6.07
N ALA A 299 -7.56 0.07 4.86
CA ALA A 299 -7.36 1.45 4.43
C ALA A 299 -8.18 2.44 5.29
N ASN A 300 -7.79 3.72 5.31
CA ASN A 300 -8.43 4.74 6.13
C ASN A 300 -9.90 5.03 5.70
N THR A 301 -10.19 4.90 4.40
CA THR A 301 -11.51 5.14 3.83
C THR A 301 -11.91 4.01 2.89
N HIS A 302 -13.22 3.79 2.74
CA HIS A 302 -13.78 2.83 1.78
C HIS A 302 -13.34 3.15 0.35
N SER A 303 -13.33 4.43 -0.04
CA SER A 303 -12.83 4.88 -1.35
C SER A 303 -11.38 4.45 -1.59
N ASN A 304 -10.49 4.65 -0.61
CA ASN A 304 -9.08 4.26 -0.76
C ASN A 304 -8.91 2.75 -0.89
N SER A 305 -9.71 1.97 -0.17
CA SER A 305 -9.69 0.50 -0.29
C SER A 305 -10.08 0.04 -1.69
N ILE A 306 -11.11 0.66 -2.29
CA ILE A 306 -11.53 0.37 -3.66
C ILE A 306 -10.48 0.84 -4.67
N ASP A 307 -9.87 2.01 -4.47
CA ASP A 307 -8.81 2.52 -5.35
C ASP A 307 -7.58 1.61 -5.39
N ILE A 308 -7.24 1.03 -4.25
CA ILE A 308 -6.17 0.03 -4.13
C ILE A 308 -6.55 -1.27 -4.83
N LEU A 309 -7.76 -1.78 -4.58
CA LEU A 309 -8.24 -3.02 -5.21
C LEU A 309 -8.31 -2.85 -6.73
N LYS A 310 -8.86 -1.74 -7.23
CA LYS A 310 -9.01 -1.53 -8.68
C LYS A 310 -7.68 -1.39 -9.41
N SER A 311 -6.70 -0.70 -8.82
CA SER A 311 -5.37 -0.57 -9.43
C SER A 311 -4.60 -1.89 -9.42
N THR A 312 -4.81 -2.73 -8.42
CA THR A 312 -4.02 -3.96 -8.26
C THR A 312 -4.62 -5.15 -8.99
N PHE A 313 -5.96 -5.27 -9.01
CA PHE A 313 -6.66 -6.37 -9.68
C PHE A 313 -7.04 -6.08 -11.13
N ALA A 314 -6.78 -4.87 -11.64
CA ALA A 314 -6.97 -4.54 -13.05
C ALA A 314 -6.20 -5.47 -14.01
N ALA A 315 -5.03 -5.98 -13.61
CA ALA A 315 -4.22 -6.86 -14.44
C ALA A 315 -4.39 -8.36 -14.11
N LEU A 316 -5.27 -8.72 -13.18
CA LEU A 316 -5.45 -10.10 -12.72
C LEU A 316 -6.66 -10.76 -13.39
N GLU A 317 -6.54 -12.05 -13.68
CA GLU A 317 -7.63 -12.85 -14.25
C GLU A 317 -8.83 -12.94 -13.29
N PRO A 318 -10.06 -12.94 -13.82
CA PRO A 318 -11.27 -13.17 -13.04
C PRO A 318 -11.25 -14.50 -12.29
N SER A 319 -11.49 -14.46 -10.97
CA SER A 319 -11.53 -15.66 -10.14
C SER A 319 -12.69 -15.64 -9.14
N GLU A 320 -13.35 -16.79 -8.99
CA GLU A 320 -14.38 -17.00 -7.96
C GLU A 320 -13.81 -16.91 -6.55
N GLU A 321 -12.56 -17.36 -6.38
CA GLU A 321 -11.82 -17.25 -5.13
C GLU A 321 -11.75 -15.80 -4.66
N PHE A 322 -11.39 -14.86 -5.54
CA PHE A 322 -11.36 -13.43 -5.20
C PHE A 322 -12.72 -12.90 -4.76
N LEU A 323 -13.81 -13.27 -5.44
CA LEU A 323 -15.16 -12.86 -5.05
C LEU A 323 -15.56 -13.40 -3.68
N SER A 324 -15.14 -14.63 -3.35
CA SER A 324 -15.37 -15.20 -2.03
C SER A 324 -14.62 -14.42 -0.93
N VAL A 325 -13.38 -13.99 -1.22
CA VAL A 325 -12.59 -13.18 -0.29
C VAL A 325 -13.18 -11.78 -0.10
N LEU A 326 -13.63 -11.12 -1.17
CA LEU A 326 -14.32 -9.82 -1.06
C LEU A 326 -15.52 -9.90 -0.11
N GLN A 327 -16.32 -10.96 -0.24
CA GLN A 327 -17.49 -11.18 0.61
C GLN A 327 -17.10 -11.43 2.07
N GLN A 328 -16.03 -12.18 2.31
CA GLN A 328 -15.50 -12.40 3.67
C GLN A 328 -15.16 -11.08 4.37
N PHE A 329 -14.63 -10.10 3.64
CA PHE A 329 -14.26 -8.78 4.16
C PHE A 329 -15.35 -7.71 3.98
N LYS A 330 -16.58 -8.12 3.63
CA LYS A 330 -17.78 -7.25 3.49
C LYS A 330 -17.66 -6.17 2.41
N PHE A 331 -16.85 -6.39 1.38
CA PHE A 331 -16.90 -5.56 0.19
C PHE A 331 -18.11 -5.91 -0.67
N ASP A 332 -18.74 -4.89 -1.26
CA ASP A 332 -19.73 -5.10 -2.31
C ASP A 332 -19.01 -5.55 -3.59
N LYS A 333 -19.33 -6.78 -4.03
CA LYS A 333 -18.74 -7.38 -5.25
C LYS A 333 -19.05 -6.53 -6.48
N VAL A 334 -20.26 -5.97 -6.55
CA VAL A 334 -20.72 -5.19 -7.71
C VAL A 334 -19.94 -3.87 -7.79
N GLU A 335 -19.78 -3.18 -6.65
CA GLU A 335 -19.04 -1.91 -6.58
C GLU A 335 -17.57 -2.08 -7.01
N VAL A 336 -16.87 -3.06 -6.44
CA VAL A 336 -15.45 -3.29 -6.70
C VAL A 336 -15.21 -3.70 -8.16
N VAL A 337 -16.00 -4.62 -8.69
CA VAL A 337 -15.84 -5.08 -10.08
C VAL A 337 -16.19 -3.99 -11.08
N ASN A 338 -17.23 -3.18 -10.81
CA ASN A 338 -17.58 -2.06 -11.67
C ASN A 338 -16.47 -1.00 -11.73
N GLU A 339 -15.83 -0.72 -10.60
CA GLU A 339 -14.67 0.20 -10.55
C GLU A 339 -13.43 -0.37 -11.25
N ILE A 340 -13.18 -1.68 -11.16
CA ILE A 340 -12.12 -2.35 -11.95
C ILE A 340 -12.38 -2.18 -13.44
N ILE A 341 -13.60 -2.47 -13.91
CA ILE A 341 -13.97 -2.36 -15.32
C ILE A 341 -13.89 -0.91 -15.80
N SER A 342 -14.40 0.03 -15.01
CA SER A 342 -14.33 1.46 -15.32
C SER A 342 -12.89 1.93 -15.42
N HIS A 343 -12.02 1.50 -14.50
CA HIS A 343 -10.59 1.81 -14.53
C HIS A 343 -9.89 1.27 -15.79
N LEU A 344 -10.13 0.00 -16.14
CA LEU A 344 -9.55 -0.61 -17.35
C LEU A 344 -10.07 0.01 -18.64
N SER A 345 -11.34 0.41 -18.67
CA SER A 345 -11.93 1.06 -19.84
C SER A 345 -11.30 2.41 -20.16
N GLY A 346 -10.85 3.15 -19.15
CA GLY A 346 -10.12 4.42 -19.29
C GLY A 346 -8.60 4.28 -19.29
N ALA A 347 -8.06 3.07 -19.11
CA ALA A 347 -6.63 2.84 -19.03
C ALA A 347 -5.98 2.76 -20.41
N THR A 348 -4.74 3.26 -20.50
CA THR A 348 -3.84 3.07 -21.64
C THR A 348 -2.63 2.24 -21.18
N PRO A 349 -1.88 1.58 -22.08
CA PRO A 349 -0.70 0.77 -21.69
C PRO A 349 0.34 1.54 -20.88
N LYS A 350 0.41 2.87 -21.04
CA LYS A 350 1.30 3.76 -20.27
C LYS A 350 0.92 3.92 -18.79
N ASN A 351 -0.26 3.46 -18.39
CA ASN A 351 -0.73 3.53 -17.01
C ASN A 351 -0.25 2.34 -16.16
N PHE A 352 0.33 1.31 -16.78
CA PHE A 352 0.87 0.13 -16.10
C PHE A 352 2.36 0.32 -15.79
N ALA A 353 2.81 -0.27 -14.68
CA ALA A 353 4.19 -0.14 -14.21
C ALA A 353 5.19 -0.96 -15.05
N GLU A 354 4.70 -2.00 -15.72
CA GLU A 354 5.46 -2.84 -16.65
C GLU A 354 5.11 -2.45 -18.09
N GLU A 355 6.06 -2.59 -19.02
CA GLU A 355 5.81 -2.40 -20.45
C GLU A 355 4.95 -3.56 -20.97
N ILE A 356 3.64 -3.48 -20.73
CA ILE A 356 2.67 -4.42 -21.28
C ILE A 356 2.54 -4.12 -22.78
N SER A 357 2.65 -5.15 -23.61
CA SER A 357 2.41 -4.99 -25.05
C SER A 357 0.95 -4.55 -25.29
N PHE A 358 0.71 -3.84 -26.39
CA PHE A 358 -0.65 -3.42 -26.73
C PHE A 358 -1.60 -4.63 -26.97
N GLU A 359 -1.05 -5.80 -27.29
CA GLU A 359 -1.81 -7.05 -27.50
C GLU A 359 -2.24 -7.66 -26.17
N GLU A 360 -1.32 -7.87 -25.23
CA GLU A 360 -1.62 -8.35 -23.86
C GLU A 360 -2.61 -7.42 -23.13
N PHE A 361 -2.50 -6.10 -23.35
CA PHE A 361 -3.44 -5.14 -22.78
C PHE A 361 -4.86 -5.28 -23.36
N THR A 362 -4.96 -5.60 -24.66
CA THR A 362 -6.24 -5.86 -25.33
C THR A 362 -6.86 -7.15 -24.80
N GLU A 363 -6.06 -8.20 -24.60
CA GLU A 363 -6.50 -9.46 -23.99
C GLU A 363 -6.98 -9.24 -22.55
N THR A 364 -6.27 -8.45 -21.75
CA THR A 364 -6.67 -8.10 -20.37
C THR A 364 -8.02 -7.37 -20.34
N LYS A 365 -8.24 -6.43 -21.28
CA LYS A 365 -9.55 -5.75 -21.44
C LYS A 365 -10.68 -6.72 -21.80
N ILE A 366 -10.40 -7.72 -22.62
CA ILE A 366 -11.36 -8.76 -23.01
C ILE A 366 -11.67 -9.66 -21.80
N HIS A 367 -10.64 -10.16 -21.12
CA HIS A 367 -10.79 -11.05 -19.96
C HIS A 367 -11.46 -10.37 -18.78
N CYS A 368 -11.32 -9.06 -18.60
CA CYS A 368 -12.05 -8.34 -17.57
C CYS A 368 -13.58 -8.48 -17.71
N LEU A 369 -14.10 -8.66 -18.92
CA LEU A 369 -15.54 -8.89 -19.10
C LEU A 369 -16.00 -10.26 -18.60
N ASP A 370 -15.10 -11.23 -18.42
CA ASP A 370 -15.45 -12.53 -17.85
C ASP A 370 -15.88 -12.37 -16.37
N TRP A 371 -15.51 -11.27 -15.68
CA TRP A 371 -16.09 -10.91 -14.38
C TRP A 371 -17.62 -10.70 -14.43
N LEU A 372 -18.18 -10.29 -15.58
CA LEU A 372 -19.63 -10.15 -15.75
C LEU A 372 -20.35 -11.51 -15.69
N SER A 373 -19.67 -12.59 -16.08
CA SER A 373 -20.22 -13.95 -15.98
C SER A 373 -20.23 -14.46 -14.54
N LEU A 374 -19.26 -14.04 -13.73
CA LEU A 374 -19.10 -14.44 -12.33
C LEU A 374 -19.99 -13.65 -11.35
N VAL A 375 -20.47 -12.47 -11.75
CA VAL A 375 -21.35 -11.62 -10.91
C VAL A 375 -22.67 -11.32 -11.65
N PRO A 376 -23.67 -12.23 -11.58
CA PRO A 376 -24.96 -12.08 -12.28
C PRO A 376 -25.74 -10.81 -11.88
N GLU A 377 -25.50 -10.33 -10.66
CA GLU A 377 -26.10 -9.12 -10.07
C GLU A 377 -25.73 -7.84 -10.85
N MET A 378 -24.65 -7.88 -11.65
CA MET A 378 -24.22 -6.75 -12.50
C MET A 378 -24.98 -6.63 -13.83
N SER A 379 -25.97 -7.49 -14.10
CA SER A 379 -26.71 -7.48 -15.38
C SER A 379 -27.23 -6.09 -15.81
N ASN A 380 -27.56 -5.22 -14.85
CA ASN A 380 -28.01 -3.84 -15.12
C ASN A 380 -26.87 -2.90 -15.60
N CYS A 381 -25.64 -3.07 -15.10
CA CYS A 381 -24.47 -2.24 -15.45
C CYS A 381 -23.59 -2.90 -16.51
N ALA A 382 -23.81 -4.18 -16.80
CA ALA A 382 -23.01 -4.97 -17.73
C ALA A 382 -23.02 -4.39 -19.16
N LEU A 383 -24.17 -3.88 -19.63
CA LEU A 383 -24.26 -3.23 -20.94
C LEU A 383 -23.42 -1.95 -21.01
N GLU A 384 -23.43 -1.13 -19.96
CA GLU A 384 -22.62 0.10 -19.91
C GLU A 384 -21.13 -0.21 -19.91
N ASN A 385 -20.73 -1.25 -19.18
CA ASN A 385 -19.35 -1.71 -19.12
C ASN A 385 -18.86 -2.30 -20.45
N VAL A 386 -19.68 -3.11 -21.13
CA VAL A 386 -19.39 -3.57 -22.50
C VAL A 386 -19.25 -2.38 -23.46
N ARG A 387 -20.16 -1.38 -23.39
CA ARG A 387 -20.08 -0.16 -24.22
C ARG A 387 -18.78 0.60 -23.98
N LYS A 388 -18.37 0.80 -22.72
CA LYS A 388 -17.13 1.50 -22.37
C LYS A 388 -15.89 0.80 -22.96
N ILE A 389 -15.82 -0.52 -22.87
CA ILE A 389 -14.67 -1.27 -23.40
C ILE A 389 -14.66 -1.28 -24.93
N VAL A 390 -15.80 -1.55 -25.58
CA VAL A 390 -15.92 -1.50 -27.06
C VAL A 390 -15.56 -0.11 -27.57
N LYS A 391 -16.06 0.95 -26.91
CA LYS A 391 -15.70 2.34 -27.21
C LYS A 391 -14.19 2.56 -27.13
N SER A 392 -13.55 2.13 -26.03
CA SER A 392 -12.11 2.29 -25.87
C SER A 392 -11.33 1.57 -26.96
N LEU A 393 -11.67 0.31 -27.28
CA LEU A 393 -10.96 -0.45 -28.31
C LEU A 393 -11.11 0.16 -29.70
N VAL A 394 -12.29 0.69 -30.02
CA VAL A 394 -12.54 1.35 -31.31
C VAL A 394 -11.78 2.68 -31.42
N LEU A 395 -11.70 3.47 -30.35
CA LEU A 395 -10.89 4.69 -30.33
C LEU A 395 -9.39 4.43 -30.40
N ASP A 396 -8.94 3.25 -29.94
CA ASP A 396 -7.54 2.79 -30.03
C ASP A 396 -7.24 2.06 -31.37
N ASP A 397 -8.17 2.08 -32.34
CA ASP A 397 -8.12 1.39 -33.65
C ASP A 397 -7.92 -0.16 -33.57
N LYS A 398 -8.28 -0.77 -32.44
CA LYS A 398 -8.19 -2.21 -32.14
C LYS A 398 -9.51 -2.94 -32.43
N TYR A 399 -9.89 -2.95 -33.71
CA TYR A 399 -11.15 -3.55 -34.18
C TYR A 399 -11.23 -5.08 -34.03
N ASP A 400 -10.11 -5.81 -34.04
CA ASP A 400 -10.10 -7.26 -33.81
C ASP A 400 -10.58 -7.64 -32.41
N GLY A 401 -10.09 -6.94 -31.38
CA GLY A 401 -10.55 -7.10 -30.00
C GLY A 401 -12.00 -6.65 -29.82
N ALA A 402 -12.39 -5.56 -30.49
CA ALA A 402 -13.77 -5.08 -30.47
C ALA A 402 -14.75 -6.11 -31.07
N LYS A 403 -14.35 -6.82 -32.14
CA LYS A 403 -15.14 -7.91 -32.73
C LYS A 403 -15.36 -9.07 -31.76
N ILE A 404 -14.29 -9.54 -31.09
CA ILE A 404 -14.39 -10.65 -30.12
C ILE A 404 -15.40 -10.32 -29.02
N ILE A 405 -15.33 -9.10 -28.47
CA ILE A 405 -16.26 -8.65 -27.43
C ILE A 405 -17.67 -8.52 -27.98
N PHE A 406 -17.81 -7.89 -29.15
CA PHE A 406 -19.11 -7.65 -29.75
C PHE A 406 -19.81 -8.98 -30.10
N ASP A 407 -19.13 -9.94 -30.73
CA ASP A 407 -19.72 -11.23 -31.08
C ASP A 407 -20.16 -11.98 -29.81
N ARG A 408 -19.37 -11.93 -28.72
CA ARG A 408 -19.70 -12.56 -27.43
C ARG A 408 -20.89 -11.91 -26.71
N TYR A 409 -20.98 -10.58 -26.72
CA TYR A 409 -21.96 -9.83 -25.91
C TYR A 409 -23.04 -9.10 -26.72
N SER A 410 -23.13 -9.31 -28.04
CA SER A 410 -24.08 -8.61 -28.93
C SER A 410 -25.55 -8.77 -28.51
N ASN A 411 -25.89 -9.86 -27.85
CA ASN A 411 -27.25 -10.14 -27.37
C ASN A 411 -27.68 -9.24 -26.20
N MET A 412 -26.74 -8.54 -25.55
CA MET A 412 -27.03 -7.62 -24.45
C MET A 412 -27.57 -6.27 -24.93
N PHE A 413 -27.33 -5.91 -26.20
CA PHE A 413 -27.80 -4.66 -26.79
C PHE A 413 -29.30 -4.77 -27.11
N LYS A 414 -30.13 -4.25 -26.20
CA LYS A 414 -31.60 -4.22 -26.37
C LYS A 414 -32.04 -3.32 -27.54
N ASN A 415 -31.27 -2.29 -27.86
CA ASN A 415 -31.53 -1.42 -29.00
C ASN A 415 -30.95 -2.03 -30.27
N LEU A 416 -31.83 -2.49 -31.17
CA LEU A 416 -31.44 -3.08 -32.45
C LEU A 416 -30.64 -2.11 -33.33
N LYS A 417 -30.98 -0.81 -33.31
CA LYS A 417 -30.25 0.21 -34.08
C LYS A 417 -28.80 0.31 -33.63
N GLU A 418 -28.59 0.36 -32.32
CA GLU A 418 -27.25 0.43 -31.72
C GLU A 418 -26.42 -0.82 -32.04
N ARG A 419 -27.03 -2.01 -31.91
CA ARG A 419 -26.39 -3.28 -32.25
C ARG A 419 -25.91 -3.29 -33.70
N GLU A 420 -26.79 -2.92 -34.63
CA GLU A 420 -26.43 -2.90 -36.06
C GLU A 420 -25.38 -1.81 -36.36
N CYS A 421 -25.45 -0.63 -35.73
CA CYS A 421 -24.42 0.40 -35.91
C CYS A 421 -23.02 -0.08 -35.48
N TRP A 422 -22.90 -0.75 -34.32
CA TRP A 422 -21.63 -1.33 -33.86
C TRP A 422 -21.15 -2.44 -34.78
N LYS A 423 -22.05 -3.35 -35.18
CA LYS A 423 -21.74 -4.45 -36.08
C LYS A 423 -21.20 -3.94 -37.42
N ILE A 424 -21.92 -3.06 -38.09
CA ILE A 424 -21.50 -2.58 -39.41
C ILE A 424 -20.17 -1.84 -39.30
N LEU A 425 -19.95 -1.01 -38.27
CA LEU A 425 -18.67 -0.31 -38.09
C LEU A 425 -17.48 -1.27 -37.91
N ILE A 426 -17.59 -2.22 -36.98
CA ILE A 426 -16.49 -3.15 -36.67
C ILE A 426 -16.15 -4.01 -37.90
N TYR A 427 -17.17 -4.52 -38.59
CA TYR A 427 -16.97 -5.37 -39.77
C TYR A 427 -16.45 -4.56 -40.97
N ALA A 428 -16.85 -3.29 -41.12
CA ALA A 428 -16.34 -2.41 -42.18
C ALA A 428 -14.83 -2.17 -42.06
N GLU A 429 -14.36 -1.84 -40.85
CA GLU A 429 -12.95 -1.58 -40.60
C GLU A 429 -12.08 -2.83 -40.76
N LEU A 430 -12.57 -3.99 -40.29
CA LEU A 430 -11.86 -5.25 -40.48
C LEU A 430 -11.77 -5.65 -41.97
N ALA A 431 -12.86 -5.49 -42.72
CA ALA A 431 -12.88 -5.77 -44.15
C ALA A 431 -11.91 -4.84 -44.91
N TYR A 432 -11.89 -3.54 -44.57
CA TYR A 432 -10.94 -2.59 -45.15
C TYR A 432 -9.49 -2.93 -44.80
N LYS A 433 -9.17 -3.28 -43.55
CA LYS A 433 -7.81 -3.69 -43.15
C LYS A 433 -7.33 -4.93 -43.90
N GLN A 434 -8.19 -5.94 -44.03
CA GLN A 434 -7.89 -7.16 -44.79
C GLN A 434 -7.66 -6.86 -46.27
N TRP A 435 -8.50 -6.02 -46.89
CA TRP A 435 -8.34 -5.58 -48.27
C TRP A 435 -7.07 -4.76 -48.48
N LYS A 436 -6.74 -3.85 -47.56
CA LYS A 436 -5.52 -3.04 -47.64
C LYS A 436 -4.24 -3.86 -47.53
N ALA A 437 -4.25 -4.91 -46.71
CA ALA A 437 -3.13 -5.83 -46.52
C ALA A 437 -2.98 -6.85 -47.66
N SER A 438 -4.01 -7.02 -48.49
CA SER A 438 -3.96 -7.94 -49.63
C SER A 438 -3.21 -7.29 -50.81
N ASP A 439 -2.16 -7.96 -51.29
CA ASP A 439 -1.38 -7.51 -52.45
C ASP A 439 -2.13 -7.72 -53.78
N ILE A 440 -3.13 -8.60 -53.79
CA ILE A 440 -3.96 -8.93 -54.96
C ILE A 440 -5.31 -8.23 -54.79
N VAL A 441 -5.64 -7.33 -55.73
CA VAL A 441 -6.95 -6.66 -55.78
C VAL A 441 -7.93 -7.60 -56.47
N ASP A 442 -8.77 -8.26 -55.69
CA ASP A 442 -9.93 -9.00 -56.19
C ASP A 442 -11.11 -8.02 -56.34
N GLU A 443 -11.72 -7.98 -57.53
CA GLU A 443 -12.88 -7.12 -57.84
C GLU A 443 -14.07 -7.44 -56.92
N GLU A 444 -14.26 -8.72 -56.57
CA GLU A 444 -15.36 -9.15 -55.71
C GLU A 444 -15.18 -8.64 -54.27
N GLN A 445 -13.95 -8.74 -53.74
CA GLN A 445 -13.60 -8.20 -52.43
C GLN A 445 -13.68 -6.68 -52.39
N THR A 446 -13.25 -6.01 -53.46
CA THR A 446 -13.29 -4.55 -53.57
C THR A 446 -14.74 -4.04 -53.59
N CYS A 447 -15.63 -4.71 -54.32
CA CYS A 447 -17.06 -4.43 -54.30
C CYS A 447 -17.67 -4.65 -52.91
N ALA A 448 -17.33 -5.76 -52.24
CA ALA A 448 -17.84 -6.06 -50.91
C ALA A 448 -17.42 -5.01 -49.86
N VAL A 449 -16.16 -4.56 -49.90
CA VAL A 449 -15.64 -3.52 -48.99
C VAL A 449 -16.32 -2.17 -49.25
N LYS A 450 -16.50 -1.79 -50.53
CA LYS A 450 -17.23 -0.56 -50.90
C LYS A 450 -18.64 -0.55 -50.32
N GLU A 451 -19.39 -1.65 -50.49
CA GLU A 451 -20.76 -1.74 -49.99
C GLU A 451 -20.83 -1.68 -48.46
N ILE A 452 -19.94 -2.37 -47.76
CA ILE A 452 -19.93 -2.35 -46.29
C ILE A 452 -19.56 -0.95 -45.75
N LEU A 453 -18.57 -0.27 -46.34
CA LEU A 453 -18.20 1.11 -45.97
C LEU A 453 -19.33 2.11 -46.27
N LYS A 454 -20.00 1.98 -47.43
CA LYS A 454 -21.19 2.78 -47.77
C LYS A 454 -22.30 2.59 -46.75
N ASN A 455 -22.52 1.37 -46.28
CA ASN A 455 -23.59 1.06 -45.31
C ASN A 455 -23.39 1.77 -43.96
N VAL A 456 -22.14 2.07 -43.57
CA VAL A 456 -21.86 2.91 -42.39
C VAL A 456 -22.30 4.36 -42.62
N ILE A 457 -21.94 4.94 -43.78
CA ILE A 457 -22.22 6.35 -44.11
C ILE A 457 -23.69 6.58 -44.48
N ARG A 458 -24.35 5.58 -45.06
CA ARG A 458 -25.77 5.61 -45.46
C ARG A 458 -26.67 4.91 -44.45
N PHE A 459 -26.25 4.81 -43.19
CA PHE A 459 -27.04 4.12 -42.18
C PHE A 459 -28.41 4.81 -42.05
N PRO A 460 -29.54 4.07 -42.17
CA PRO A 460 -30.87 4.66 -42.18
C PRO A 460 -31.15 5.49 -40.92
N ASN A 461 -31.63 6.73 -41.11
CA ASN A 461 -31.86 7.70 -40.03
C ASN A 461 -30.59 8.00 -39.22
N GLY A 462 -29.44 7.93 -39.89
CA GLY A 462 -28.11 8.25 -39.40
C GLY A 462 -27.52 7.26 -38.39
N TRP A 463 -26.19 7.28 -38.31
CA TRP A 463 -25.41 6.38 -37.47
C TRP A 463 -25.52 6.80 -36.01
N MET A 464 -26.05 5.90 -35.16
CA MET A 464 -26.25 6.08 -33.70
C MET A 464 -27.01 7.35 -33.28
N ILE A 465 -27.86 7.89 -34.17
CA ILE A 465 -28.80 8.98 -33.81
C ILE A 465 -29.89 8.37 -32.91
N ASP A 466 -30.20 9.00 -31.79
CA ASP A 466 -31.21 8.60 -30.80
C ASP A 466 -30.86 7.42 -29.87
N CYS A 467 -29.60 6.94 -29.89
CA CYS A 467 -29.13 5.92 -28.97
C CYS A 467 -28.65 6.57 -27.65
N GLN A 468 -29.43 6.43 -26.56
CA GLN A 468 -29.03 6.92 -25.24
C GLN A 468 -27.80 6.18 -24.71
N GLY A 469 -26.74 6.93 -24.34
CA GLY A 469 -25.54 6.38 -23.72
C GLY A 469 -24.38 6.07 -24.67
N VAL A 470 -24.47 6.38 -25.97
CA VAL A 470 -23.32 6.34 -26.88
C VAL A 470 -22.83 7.76 -27.17
N GLU A 471 -21.63 8.07 -26.72
CA GLU A 471 -21.04 9.41 -26.80
C GLU A 471 -20.64 9.76 -28.24
N SER A 472 -20.89 11.02 -28.62
CA SER A 472 -20.60 11.60 -29.94
C SER A 472 -19.16 11.39 -30.44
N ASP A 473 -18.23 11.05 -29.54
CA ASP A 473 -16.80 10.95 -29.81
C ASP A 473 -16.46 9.77 -30.71
N VAL A 474 -17.16 8.64 -30.59
CA VAL A 474 -16.92 7.49 -31.48
C VAL A 474 -17.27 7.85 -32.92
N GLY A 475 -18.41 8.51 -33.13
CA GLY A 475 -18.81 8.97 -34.45
C GLY A 475 -17.85 10.01 -35.03
N LYS A 476 -17.35 10.94 -34.20
CA LYS A 476 -16.36 11.94 -34.62
C LYS A 476 -15.02 11.34 -35.02
N HIS A 477 -14.62 10.23 -34.40
CA HIS A 477 -13.39 9.50 -34.78
C HIS A 477 -13.63 8.63 -36.01
N CYS A 478 -14.66 7.78 -35.98
CA CYS A 478 -14.84 6.70 -36.95
C CYS A 478 -15.51 7.13 -38.26
N ILE A 479 -16.50 8.03 -38.24
CA ILE A 479 -17.23 8.39 -39.47
C ILE A 479 -16.32 9.10 -40.47
N PRO A 480 -15.47 10.08 -40.06
CA PRO A 480 -14.49 10.64 -40.96
C PRO A 480 -13.47 9.60 -41.45
N LEU A 481 -12.99 8.72 -40.57
CA LEU A 481 -12.04 7.66 -40.93
C LEU A 481 -12.63 6.72 -42.00
N ILE A 482 -13.87 6.27 -41.84
CA ILE A 482 -14.59 5.44 -42.82
C ILE A 482 -14.76 6.17 -44.15
N ALA A 483 -15.03 7.48 -44.13
CA ALA A 483 -15.11 8.27 -45.35
C ALA A 483 -13.75 8.39 -46.06
N GLU A 484 -12.66 8.50 -45.31
CA GLU A 484 -11.30 8.44 -45.85
C GLU A 484 -11.00 7.05 -46.44
N HIS A 485 -11.35 5.97 -45.73
CA HIS A 485 -11.18 4.59 -46.21
C HIS A 485 -11.98 4.33 -47.49
N LEU A 486 -13.23 4.79 -47.57
CA LEU A 486 -14.04 4.66 -48.79
C LEU A 486 -13.45 5.45 -49.96
N PHE A 487 -12.92 6.65 -49.70
CA PHE A 487 -12.22 7.43 -50.70
C PHE A 487 -10.98 6.70 -51.24
N ASP A 488 -10.18 6.13 -50.34
CA ASP A 488 -8.98 5.38 -50.70
C ASP A 488 -9.31 4.15 -51.56
N VAL A 489 -10.40 3.44 -51.26
CA VAL A 489 -10.85 2.28 -52.05
C VAL A 489 -11.23 2.71 -53.46
N TYR A 490 -12.01 3.79 -53.63
CA TYR A 490 -12.37 4.28 -54.96
C TYR A 490 -11.18 4.79 -55.77
N MET A 491 -10.26 5.52 -55.13
CA MET A 491 -9.09 6.05 -55.82
C MET A 491 -8.12 4.94 -56.25
N ARG A 492 -8.00 3.85 -55.49
CA ARG A 492 -7.18 2.69 -55.86
C ARG A 492 -7.79 1.89 -57.02
N ASP A 493 -9.12 1.93 -57.15
CA ASP A 493 -9.87 1.29 -58.23
C ASP A 493 -10.12 2.21 -59.43
N HIS A 494 -9.45 3.36 -59.49
CA HIS A 494 -9.59 4.38 -60.54
C HIS A 494 -11.02 4.94 -60.72
N GLU A 495 -11.90 4.80 -59.72
CA GLU A 495 -13.26 5.33 -59.72
C GLU A 495 -13.32 6.74 -59.12
N ALA A 496 -12.60 7.69 -59.73
CA ALA A 496 -12.51 9.05 -59.19
C ALA A 496 -13.86 9.80 -59.16
N GLU A 497 -14.81 9.46 -60.05
CA GLU A 497 -16.18 9.99 -60.02
C GLU A 497 -16.97 9.51 -58.80
N ALA A 498 -16.85 8.23 -58.46
CA ALA A 498 -17.47 7.66 -57.26
C ALA A 498 -16.84 8.24 -55.98
N ALA A 499 -15.53 8.54 -56.00
CA ALA A 499 -14.84 9.22 -54.91
C ALA A 499 -15.37 10.65 -54.67
N LEU A 500 -15.69 11.41 -55.72
CA LEU A 500 -16.39 12.71 -55.58
C LEU A 500 -17.79 12.54 -55.00
N GLY A 501 -18.47 11.43 -55.33
CA GLY A 501 -19.80 11.07 -54.85
C GLY A 501 -19.89 10.92 -53.33
N ILE A 502 -18.79 10.79 -52.59
CA ILE A 502 -18.80 10.70 -51.12
C ILE A 502 -19.25 12.03 -50.48
N ALA A 503 -18.85 13.18 -51.02
CA ALA A 503 -19.20 14.47 -50.44
C ALA A 503 -20.73 14.72 -50.41
N PRO A 504 -21.48 14.48 -51.50
CA PRO A 504 -22.94 14.47 -51.46
C PRO A 504 -23.54 13.49 -50.45
N MET A 505 -22.94 12.30 -50.26
CA MET A 505 -23.43 11.31 -49.29
C MET A 505 -23.29 11.79 -47.84
N ILE A 506 -22.20 12.49 -47.51
CA ILE A 506 -21.98 13.03 -46.16
C ILE A 506 -22.90 14.24 -45.91
N CYS A 507 -23.06 15.10 -46.92
CA CYS A 507 -23.91 16.29 -46.88
C CYS A 507 -25.41 15.98 -46.92
N ASP A 508 -25.80 14.72 -47.10
CA ASP A 508 -27.19 14.32 -47.13
C ASP A 508 -27.89 14.58 -45.79
N SER A 509 -28.89 15.46 -45.83
CA SER A 509 -29.72 15.82 -44.69
C SER A 509 -30.48 14.65 -44.07
N SER A 510 -30.68 13.55 -44.81
CA SER A 510 -31.37 12.35 -44.32
C SER A 510 -30.51 11.50 -43.37
N ASN A 511 -29.19 11.49 -43.58
CA ASN A 511 -28.23 10.67 -42.83
C ASN A 511 -27.52 11.45 -41.71
N LEU A 512 -27.55 12.79 -41.76
CA LEU A 512 -27.03 13.70 -40.75
C LEU A 512 -25.54 13.47 -40.40
N MET A 513 -24.74 12.95 -41.34
CA MET A 513 -23.32 12.58 -41.10
C MET A 513 -22.40 13.78 -40.88
N MET A 514 -22.73 14.94 -41.45
CA MET A 514 -21.98 16.20 -41.26
C MET A 514 -21.75 16.58 -39.79
N ARG A 515 -22.60 16.11 -38.86
CA ARG A 515 -22.46 16.41 -37.42
C ARG A 515 -21.16 15.89 -36.79
N TYR A 516 -20.52 14.90 -37.43
CA TYR A 516 -19.31 14.26 -36.94
C TYR A 516 -18.03 14.90 -37.47
N PHE A 517 -18.14 15.83 -38.43
CA PHE A 517 -17.00 16.51 -39.03
C PHE A 517 -16.76 17.84 -38.33
N ASP A 518 -15.60 17.98 -37.68
CA ASP A 518 -15.13 19.28 -37.24
C ASP A 518 -14.54 20.09 -38.42
N LYS A 519 -14.23 21.37 -38.18
CA LYS A 519 -13.70 22.27 -39.22
C LYS A 519 -12.38 21.77 -39.84
N ASN A 520 -11.51 21.14 -39.04
CA ASN A 520 -10.18 20.71 -39.48
C ASN A 520 -10.27 19.42 -40.31
N ILE A 521 -11.06 18.45 -39.84
CA ILE A 521 -11.35 17.19 -40.51
C ILE A 521 -12.10 17.47 -41.82
N LEU A 522 -13.07 18.37 -41.82
CA LEU A 522 -13.78 18.78 -43.04
C LEU A 522 -12.83 19.40 -44.07
N MET A 523 -11.89 20.24 -43.63
CA MET A 523 -10.88 20.81 -44.53
C MET A 523 -9.97 19.73 -45.13
N LYS A 524 -9.54 18.75 -44.33
CA LYS A 524 -8.76 17.60 -44.80
C LYS A 524 -9.56 16.78 -45.82
N PHE A 525 -10.82 16.51 -45.53
CA PHE A 525 -11.71 15.79 -46.43
C PHE A 525 -11.93 16.53 -47.75
N LEU A 526 -12.16 17.85 -47.73
CA LEU A 526 -12.27 18.66 -48.95
C LEU A 526 -10.98 18.64 -49.78
N MET A 527 -9.81 18.61 -49.15
CA MET A 527 -8.54 18.44 -49.86
C MET A 527 -8.42 17.06 -50.52
N MET A 528 -9.01 16.01 -49.94
CA MET A 528 -9.08 14.67 -50.56
C MET A 528 -10.00 14.70 -51.79
N ILE A 529 -11.20 15.24 -51.67
CA ILE A 529 -12.15 15.40 -52.78
C ILE A 529 -11.50 16.21 -53.93
N LYS A 530 -10.75 17.28 -53.62
CA LYS A 530 -9.98 18.03 -54.61
C LYS A 530 -8.99 17.16 -55.39
N LYS A 531 -8.35 16.18 -54.76
CA LYS A 531 -7.43 15.24 -55.45
C LYS A 531 -8.18 14.39 -56.47
N ALA A 532 -9.35 13.86 -56.11
CA ALA A 532 -10.19 13.11 -57.06
C ALA A 532 -10.64 13.97 -58.25
N SER A 533 -10.98 15.25 -58.03
CA SER A 533 -11.32 16.18 -59.12
C SER A 533 -10.16 16.41 -60.08
N ILE A 534 -8.93 16.49 -59.56
CA ILE A 534 -7.72 16.67 -60.39
C ILE A 534 -7.46 15.41 -61.23
N GLU A 535 -7.64 14.23 -60.66
CA GLU A 535 -7.43 12.97 -61.38
C GLU A 535 -8.46 12.78 -62.50
N LEU A 536 -9.74 13.05 -62.25
CA LEU A 536 -10.77 13.09 -63.29
C LEU A 536 -10.44 14.07 -64.41
N TYR A 537 -9.90 15.24 -64.06
CA TYR A 537 -9.47 16.20 -65.06
C TYR A 537 -8.31 15.64 -65.91
N ARG A 538 -7.34 14.96 -65.31
CA ARG A 538 -6.24 14.31 -66.04
C ARG A 538 -6.74 13.20 -66.97
N ASP A 539 -7.64 12.36 -66.49
CA ASP A 539 -8.24 11.29 -67.29
C ASP A 539 -9.06 11.85 -68.47
N SER A 540 -9.72 13.00 -68.27
CA SER A 540 -10.43 13.70 -69.34
C SER A 540 -9.50 14.32 -70.39
N GLN A 541 -8.25 14.63 -70.04
CA GLN A 541 -7.24 15.18 -70.96
C GLN A 541 -6.45 14.09 -71.69
N GLN A 542 -6.41 12.85 -71.18
CA GLN A 542 -5.78 11.70 -71.84
C GLN A 542 -6.71 10.99 -72.83
N ASN A 543 -8.03 11.18 -72.70
CA ASN A 543 -9.06 10.61 -73.57
C ASN A 543 -9.50 11.55 -74.72
N VAL A 544 -8.79 12.68 -74.93
CA VAL A 544 -8.91 13.60 -76.07
C VAL A 544 -7.65 13.46 -76.92
#